data_AF-A0ABD2YYU3-F1
#
_entry.id   AF-A0ABD2YYU3-F1
#
_cell.length_a   1.000
_cell.length_b   1.000
_cell.length_c   1.000
_cell.angle_alpha   90.00
_cell.angle_beta   90.00
_cell.angle_gamma   90.00
#
_symmetry.space_group_name_H-M   'P 1'
#
loop_
_entity.id
_entity.type
_entity.pdbx_description
1 polymer ?
#
loop_
_entity_poly.entity_id
_entity_poly.type
_entity_poly.pdbx_seq_one_letter_code
_entity_poly.pdbx_strand_id
1 'polypeptide(L)'
;MGELAVEKHVKYILTIEKEKDNFESAVIEHIRLNGAYWGLTTLDILGKLNTVDQDEVVSWLMECQHESGGFGGNIGHDPHLLFTLSAIQVLALFDKIDALDIDKVSNYIAGLQNEDGSFSGDMWGEIDTRFSYIAICSLALLNCLDKIDVDKAVKYIVSCKNLDGGFGCTPGGESHAGQIFCCVGALAITGSLHHVDKDLLGWWLCERQVKSGGLNGRPEKLPDVCYSWWVLTSLIMIDRAHWIDKQKLIRFILDSQDKENGGISDRPEDAVDVYHTYFGVAGLSLLEYPGLKAIDPAYALPVDVVNRIFVCR
;
A
#
# COMPACT_ATOMS: atom_id res chain seq x y z
N MET A 1 -18.55 13.84 16.77
CA MET A 1 -17.47 13.08 16.10
C MET A 1 -16.34 14.06 15.89
N GLY A 2 -15.08 13.69 16.15
CA GLY A 2 -13.96 14.59 15.89
C GLY A 2 -13.85 14.90 14.39
N GLU A 3 -13.21 16.00 14.04
CA GLU A 3 -12.81 16.28 12.65
C GLU A 3 -11.39 15.75 12.40
N LEU A 4 -11.05 15.49 11.15
CA LEU A 4 -9.68 15.16 10.75
C LEU A 4 -8.79 16.40 10.90
N ALA A 5 -7.68 16.29 11.62
CA ALA A 5 -6.75 17.38 11.89
C ALA A 5 -5.79 17.63 10.71
N VAL A 6 -6.35 17.92 9.53
CA VAL A 6 -5.62 18.02 8.24
C VAL A 6 -4.31 18.80 8.34
N GLU A 7 -4.37 20.04 8.83
CA GLU A 7 -3.18 20.92 8.91
C GLU A 7 -2.12 20.40 9.90
N LYS A 8 -2.52 19.61 10.90
CA LYS A 8 -1.59 18.94 11.81
C LYS A 8 -0.89 17.78 11.13
N HIS A 9 -1.62 16.94 10.39
CA HIS A 9 -1.04 15.83 9.62
C HIS A 9 -0.06 16.33 8.54
N VAL A 10 -0.39 17.41 7.84
CA VAL A 10 0.51 18.04 6.86
C VAL A 10 1.80 18.50 7.55
N LYS A 11 1.69 19.22 8.67
CA LYS A 11 2.87 19.66 9.44
C LYS A 11 3.72 18.47 9.91
N TYR A 12 3.09 17.42 10.43
CA TYR A 12 3.76 16.21 10.89
C TYR A 12 4.60 15.58 9.78
N ILE A 13 4.01 15.34 8.60
CA ILE A 13 4.71 14.74 7.45
C ILE A 13 5.91 15.59 7.01
N LEU A 14 5.71 16.91 6.87
CA LEU A 14 6.77 17.85 6.48
C LEU A 14 7.88 18.00 7.54
N THR A 15 7.61 17.61 8.78
CA THR A 15 8.60 17.63 9.87
C THR A 15 9.47 16.39 9.82
N ILE A 16 8.88 15.20 9.62
CA ILE A 16 9.62 13.95 9.44
C ILE A 16 10.59 14.03 8.26
N GLU A 17 10.20 14.68 7.17
CA GLU A 17 11.06 14.87 6.00
C GLU A 17 12.34 15.66 6.34
N LYS A 18 12.24 16.65 7.23
CA LYS A 18 13.33 17.58 7.59
C LYS A 18 14.23 17.05 8.69
N GLU A 19 13.71 16.23 9.60
CA GLU A 19 14.47 15.71 10.73
C GLU A 19 15.26 14.46 10.33
N LYS A 20 16.36 14.67 9.59
CA LYS A 20 17.19 13.57 9.05
C LYS A 20 18.24 13.05 10.04
N ASP A 21 18.53 13.79 11.12
CA ASP A 21 19.71 13.59 11.99
C ASP A 21 19.37 13.15 13.44
N ASN A 22 18.17 12.62 13.69
CA ASN A 22 17.78 12.08 15.00
C ASN A 22 17.84 10.53 15.04
N PHE A 23 17.66 9.97 16.24
CA PHE A 23 17.71 8.52 16.44
C PHE A 23 16.60 7.81 15.66
N GLU A 24 15.41 8.40 15.63
CA GLU A 24 14.24 7.90 14.91
C GLU A 24 14.52 7.77 13.41
N SER A 25 15.13 8.79 12.80
CA SER A 25 15.56 8.78 11.39
C SER A 25 16.57 7.68 11.11
N ALA A 26 17.54 7.46 12.00
CA ALA A 26 18.53 6.41 11.85
C ALA A 26 17.92 5.00 11.90
N VAL A 27 16.93 4.75 12.77
CA VAL A 27 16.31 3.41 12.87
C VAL A 27 15.34 3.11 11.72
N ILE A 28 14.76 4.13 11.08
CA ILE A 28 13.87 3.95 9.92
C ILE A 28 14.56 4.14 8.57
N GLU A 29 15.88 4.39 8.56
CA GLU A 29 16.63 4.68 7.33
C GLU A 29 16.39 3.62 6.24
N HIS A 30 16.37 2.35 6.64
CA HIS A 30 16.16 1.20 5.76
C HIS A 30 14.77 1.11 5.10
N ILE A 31 13.79 1.92 5.52
CA ILE A 31 12.44 1.99 4.93
C ILE A 31 12.06 3.40 4.50
N ARG A 32 13.05 4.31 4.40
CA ARG A 32 12.81 5.73 4.14
C ARG A 32 12.03 5.99 2.86
N LEU A 33 12.29 5.22 1.80
CA LEU A 33 11.56 5.30 0.54
C LEU A 33 10.09 4.93 0.67
N ASN A 34 9.75 3.88 1.43
CA ASN A 34 8.35 3.60 1.75
C ASN A 34 7.72 4.73 2.59
N GLY A 35 8.47 5.27 3.56
CA GLY A 35 8.05 6.43 4.35
C GLY A 35 7.71 7.66 3.50
N ALA A 36 8.55 7.95 2.49
CA ALA A 36 8.30 9.02 1.53
C ALA A 36 7.01 8.76 0.73
N TYR A 37 6.83 7.55 0.19
CA TYR A 37 5.58 7.18 -0.49
C TYR A 37 4.35 7.37 0.41
N TRP A 38 4.37 6.90 1.66
CA TRP A 38 3.25 7.06 2.60
C TRP A 38 2.95 8.53 2.89
N GLY A 39 3.97 9.32 3.20
CA GLY A 39 3.83 10.75 3.47
C GLY A 39 3.31 11.53 2.26
N LEU A 40 3.91 11.34 1.09
CA LEU A 40 3.56 12.05 -0.14
C LEU A 40 2.15 11.69 -0.64
N THR A 41 1.79 10.41 -0.59
CA THR A 41 0.43 9.98 -0.96
C THR A 41 -0.59 10.56 0.01
N THR A 42 -0.27 10.63 1.30
CA THR A 42 -1.13 11.32 2.28
C THR A 42 -1.30 12.79 1.94
N LEU A 43 -0.23 13.50 1.62
CA LEU A 43 -0.31 14.91 1.20
C LEU A 43 -1.16 15.07 -0.07
N ASP A 44 -1.07 14.16 -1.04
CA ASP A 44 -1.91 14.22 -2.23
C ASP A 44 -3.40 14.01 -1.93
N ILE A 45 -3.74 13.01 -1.11
CA ILE A 45 -5.13 12.75 -0.67
C ILE A 45 -5.71 13.99 0.03
N LEU A 46 -4.89 14.70 0.80
CA LEU A 46 -5.25 15.95 1.49
C LEU A 46 -5.25 17.19 0.58
N GLY A 47 -4.85 17.08 -0.69
CA GLY A 47 -4.75 18.19 -1.63
C GLY A 47 -3.58 19.15 -1.34
N LYS A 48 -2.51 18.64 -0.74
CA LYS A 48 -1.34 19.39 -0.26
C LYS A 48 -0.01 18.87 -0.83
N LEU A 49 -0.03 18.03 -1.86
CA LEU A 49 1.22 17.52 -2.47
C LEU A 49 2.15 18.65 -2.94
N ASN A 50 1.60 19.80 -3.35
CA ASN A 50 2.36 20.97 -3.79
C ASN A 50 3.15 21.69 -2.67
N THR A 51 3.10 21.21 -1.43
CA THR A 51 3.91 21.77 -0.33
C THR A 51 5.33 21.20 -0.27
N VAL A 52 5.64 20.17 -1.06
CA VAL A 52 6.98 19.56 -1.15
C VAL A 52 7.69 20.00 -2.42
N ASP A 53 9.02 20.00 -2.40
CA ASP A 53 9.83 20.18 -3.60
C ASP A 53 9.92 18.86 -4.36
N GLN A 54 9.14 18.73 -5.43
CA GLN A 54 9.12 17.51 -6.25
C GLN A 54 10.49 17.20 -6.87
N ASP A 55 11.29 18.21 -7.24
CA ASP A 55 12.56 17.98 -7.92
C ASP A 55 13.61 17.48 -6.93
N GLU A 56 13.59 17.97 -5.68
CA GLU A 56 14.42 17.44 -4.58
C GLU A 56 14.08 15.97 -4.30
N VAL A 57 12.79 15.63 -4.17
CA VAL A 57 12.36 14.26 -3.89
C VAL A 57 12.71 13.31 -5.03
N VAL A 58 12.48 13.72 -6.28
CA VAL A 58 12.80 12.91 -7.46
C VAL A 58 14.32 12.69 -7.56
N SER A 59 15.13 13.72 -7.33
CA SER A 59 16.59 13.58 -7.32
C SER A 59 17.05 12.54 -6.31
N TRP A 60 16.60 12.65 -5.05
CA TRP A 60 16.94 11.68 -4.00
C TRP A 60 16.46 10.26 -4.32
N LEU A 61 15.23 10.13 -4.85
CA LEU A 61 14.67 8.84 -5.23
C LEU A 61 15.53 8.15 -6.29
N MET A 62 16.03 8.88 -7.29
CA MET A 62 16.91 8.31 -8.32
C MET A 62 18.28 7.89 -7.77
N GLU A 63 18.78 8.52 -6.70
CA GLU A 63 19.99 8.07 -5.98
C GLU A 63 19.79 6.76 -5.21
N CYS A 64 18.54 6.40 -4.87
CA CYS A 64 18.20 5.10 -4.26
C CYS A 64 18.13 3.96 -5.28
N GLN A 65 18.27 4.23 -6.58
CA GLN A 65 18.22 3.19 -7.62
C GLN A 65 19.52 2.39 -7.67
N HIS A 66 19.41 1.07 -7.65
CA HIS A 66 20.52 0.15 -7.77
C HIS A 66 20.87 -0.13 -9.25
N GLU A 67 22.09 -0.60 -9.50
CA GLU A 67 22.56 -0.96 -10.85
C GLU A 67 21.71 -2.07 -11.51
N SER A 68 21.06 -2.92 -10.72
CA SER A 68 20.15 -3.96 -11.18
C SER A 68 18.85 -3.43 -11.79
N GLY A 69 18.47 -2.18 -11.47
CA GLY A 69 17.20 -1.57 -11.88
C GLY A 69 16.19 -1.40 -10.73
N GLY A 70 16.29 -2.22 -9.69
CA GLY A 70 15.48 -2.08 -8.47
C GLY A 70 15.90 -0.89 -7.62
N PHE A 71 15.08 -0.54 -6.63
CA PHE A 71 15.36 0.52 -5.66
C PHE A 71 15.62 -0.06 -4.27
N GLY A 72 16.51 0.57 -3.52
CA GLY A 72 16.73 0.32 -2.10
C GLY A 72 15.87 1.22 -1.21
N GLY A 73 15.84 0.92 0.09
CA GLY A 73 15.08 1.71 1.06
C GLY A 73 15.64 3.10 1.33
N ASN A 74 16.93 3.30 1.05
CA ASN A 74 17.63 4.57 1.00
C ASN A 74 18.88 4.45 0.09
N ILE A 75 19.63 5.53 -0.07
CA ILE A 75 20.89 5.57 -0.83
C ILE A 75 21.86 4.50 -0.31
N GLY A 76 22.36 3.67 -1.21
CA GLY A 76 23.34 2.63 -0.89
C GLY A 76 22.76 1.36 -0.23
N HIS A 77 21.44 1.23 -0.13
CA HIS A 77 20.79 0.03 0.37
C HIS A 77 20.50 -0.97 -0.76
N ASP A 78 20.43 -2.26 -0.40
CA ASP A 78 20.14 -3.33 -1.35
C ASP A 78 18.75 -3.15 -2.01
N PRO A 79 18.61 -3.48 -3.31
CA PRO A 79 17.35 -3.32 -4.02
C PRO A 79 16.35 -4.39 -3.61
N HIS A 80 15.08 -3.98 -3.45
CA HIS A 80 13.99 -4.87 -3.11
C HIS A 80 12.68 -4.42 -3.77
N LEU A 81 11.76 -5.36 -4.06
CA LEU A 81 10.46 -5.05 -4.66
C LEU A 81 9.65 -4.02 -3.87
N LEU A 82 9.67 -4.11 -2.54
CA LEU A 82 8.99 -3.17 -1.62
C LEU A 82 9.32 -1.70 -1.91
N PHE A 83 10.60 -1.38 -2.09
CA PHE A 83 11.04 -0.01 -2.37
C PHE A 83 10.85 0.34 -3.84
N THR A 84 11.04 -0.64 -4.73
CA THR A 84 10.84 -0.46 -6.18
C THR A 84 9.42 0.00 -6.51
N LEU A 85 8.39 -0.62 -5.93
CA LEU A 85 7.02 -0.16 -6.12
C LEU A 85 6.80 1.24 -5.53
N SER A 86 7.27 1.50 -4.31
CA SER A 86 7.12 2.84 -3.71
C SER A 86 7.81 3.91 -4.55
N ALA A 87 8.93 3.59 -5.21
CA ALA A 87 9.62 4.52 -6.11
C ALA A 87 8.77 4.82 -7.35
N ILE A 88 8.22 3.77 -7.99
CA ILE A 88 7.30 3.91 -9.12
C ILE A 88 6.07 4.74 -8.73
N GLN A 89 5.50 4.48 -7.54
CA GLN A 89 4.33 5.20 -7.04
C GLN A 89 4.62 6.68 -6.74
N VAL A 90 5.78 7.01 -6.15
CA VAL A 90 6.17 8.41 -5.93
C VAL A 90 6.36 9.14 -7.26
N LEU A 91 7.02 8.52 -8.23
CA LEU A 91 7.15 9.09 -9.57
C LEU A 91 5.79 9.20 -10.27
N ALA A 92 4.88 8.25 -10.05
CA ALA A 92 3.51 8.33 -10.54
C ALA A 92 2.78 9.55 -9.97
N LEU A 93 2.85 9.81 -8.66
CA LEU A 93 2.22 10.96 -8.02
C LEU A 93 2.65 12.28 -8.69
N PHE A 94 3.95 12.44 -8.95
CA PHE A 94 4.52 13.64 -9.57
C PHE A 94 4.43 13.69 -11.09
N ASP A 95 3.85 12.67 -11.74
CA ASP A 95 3.85 12.53 -13.21
C ASP A 95 5.25 12.52 -13.83
N LYS A 96 6.17 11.79 -13.18
CA LYS A 96 7.60 11.68 -13.52
C LYS A 96 8.05 10.24 -13.77
N ILE A 97 7.13 9.34 -14.14
CA ILE A 97 7.47 7.94 -14.48
C ILE A 97 8.49 7.88 -15.64
N ASP A 98 8.49 8.87 -16.52
CA ASP A 98 9.43 9.02 -17.64
C ASP A 98 10.88 9.28 -17.21
N ALA A 99 11.13 9.59 -15.93
CA ALA A 99 12.48 9.63 -15.37
C ALA A 99 13.11 8.22 -15.23
N LEU A 100 12.31 7.16 -15.27
CA LEU A 100 12.80 5.78 -15.19
C LEU A 100 13.26 5.26 -16.55
N ASP A 101 14.36 4.49 -16.53
CA ASP A 101 14.57 3.45 -17.53
C ASP A 101 13.57 2.32 -17.27
N ILE A 102 12.40 2.40 -17.90
CA ILE A 102 11.29 1.46 -17.72
C ILE A 102 11.73 0.03 -18.05
N ASP A 103 12.55 -0.16 -19.08
CA ASP A 103 13.01 -1.48 -19.47
C ASP A 103 13.90 -2.09 -18.38
N LYS A 104 14.82 -1.32 -17.82
CA LYS A 104 15.68 -1.77 -16.74
C LYS A 104 14.90 -2.14 -15.48
N VAL A 105 13.96 -1.30 -15.05
CA VAL A 105 13.14 -1.54 -13.86
C VAL A 105 12.24 -2.76 -14.06
N SER A 106 11.56 -2.86 -15.20
CA SER A 106 10.65 -3.96 -15.50
C SER A 106 11.39 -5.30 -15.69
N ASN A 107 12.60 -5.29 -16.25
CA ASN A 107 13.44 -6.50 -16.36
C ASN A 107 13.90 -6.99 -14.97
N TYR A 108 14.24 -6.08 -14.04
CA TYR A 108 14.53 -6.44 -12.66
C TYR A 108 13.34 -7.15 -12.01
N ILE A 109 12.14 -6.56 -12.10
CA ILE A 109 10.92 -7.13 -11.51
C ILE A 109 10.58 -8.49 -12.16
N ALA A 110 10.63 -8.57 -13.49
CA ALA A 110 10.33 -9.80 -14.21
C ALA A 110 11.32 -10.93 -13.88
N GLY A 111 12.60 -10.60 -13.68
CA GLY A 111 13.64 -11.55 -13.28
C GLY A 111 13.45 -12.16 -11.89
N LEU A 112 12.55 -11.60 -11.08
CA LEU A 112 12.20 -12.13 -9.75
C LEU A 112 11.02 -13.10 -9.76
N GLN A 113 10.42 -13.38 -10.94
CA GLN A 113 9.39 -14.41 -11.06
C GLN A 113 10.01 -15.82 -11.01
N ASN A 114 9.54 -16.64 -10.08
CA ASN A 114 9.96 -18.04 -9.92
C ASN A 114 9.19 -18.98 -10.86
N GLU A 115 9.71 -20.20 -11.03
CA GLU A 115 9.13 -21.20 -11.95
C GLU A 115 7.67 -21.57 -11.63
N ASP A 116 7.30 -21.54 -10.35
CA ASP A 116 5.97 -21.83 -9.82
C ASP A 116 4.98 -20.65 -9.94
N GLY A 117 5.45 -19.48 -10.38
CA GLY A 117 4.68 -18.26 -10.53
C GLY A 117 4.76 -17.30 -9.33
N SER A 118 5.35 -17.72 -8.21
CA SER A 118 5.64 -16.80 -7.11
C SER A 118 6.66 -15.73 -7.50
N PHE A 119 6.77 -14.69 -6.69
CA PHE A 119 7.82 -13.69 -6.84
C PHE A 119 8.71 -13.68 -5.60
N SER A 120 10.01 -13.54 -5.83
CA SER A 120 10.95 -13.26 -4.76
C SER A 120 11.07 -11.75 -4.51
N GLY A 121 11.26 -11.36 -3.25
CA GLY A 121 11.41 -9.94 -2.88
C GLY A 121 12.69 -9.30 -3.44
N ASP A 122 13.74 -10.10 -3.53
CA ASP A 122 15.06 -9.77 -4.04
C ASP A 122 15.81 -11.05 -4.49
N MET A 123 17.12 -10.93 -4.72
CA MET A 123 17.99 -12.03 -5.16
C MET A 123 18.20 -13.16 -4.14
N TRP A 124 17.78 -12.98 -2.88
CA TRP A 124 17.96 -13.97 -1.81
C TRP A 124 16.77 -14.94 -1.68
N GLY A 125 15.70 -14.69 -2.44
CA GLY A 125 14.67 -15.70 -2.68
C GLY A 125 13.58 -15.82 -1.63
N GLU A 126 13.37 -14.84 -0.74
CA GLU A 126 12.18 -14.83 0.13
C GLU A 126 10.91 -14.82 -0.74
N ILE A 127 9.95 -15.69 -0.41
CA ILE A 127 8.67 -15.76 -1.10
C ILE A 127 7.55 -15.35 -0.14
N ASP A 128 6.72 -14.41 -0.60
CA ASP A 128 5.53 -13.94 0.10
C ASP A 128 4.54 -13.39 -0.93
N THR A 129 3.23 -13.58 -0.71
CA THR A 129 2.18 -13.05 -1.59
C THR A 129 2.19 -11.53 -1.71
N ARG A 130 2.80 -10.80 -0.76
CA ARG A 130 3.16 -9.38 -0.90
C ARG A 130 3.95 -9.13 -2.18
N PHE A 131 4.96 -9.95 -2.48
CA PHE A 131 5.84 -9.76 -3.63
C PHE A 131 5.11 -10.00 -4.95
N SER A 132 4.16 -10.94 -4.99
CA SER A 132 3.30 -11.13 -6.16
C SER A 132 2.45 -9.89 -6.46
N TYR A 133 1.82 -9.31 -5.44
CA TYR A 133 1.09 -8.04 -5.60
C TYR A 133 2.00 -6.90 -6.06
N ILE A 134 3.14 -6.75 -5.40
CA ILE A 134 4.07 -5.65 -5.66
C ILE A 134 4.63 -5.73 -7.08
N ALA A 135 5.02 -6.91 -7.55
CA ALA A 135 5.52 -7.12 -8.91
C ALA A 135 4.43 -6.82 -9.95
N ILE A 136 3.23 -7.39 -9.78
CA ILE A 136 2.10 -7.17 -10.69
C ILE A 136 1.69 -5.69 -10.73
N CYS A 137 1.58 -5.03 -9.58
CA CYS A 137 1.23 -3.62 -9.48
C CYS A 137 2.29 -2.73 -10.14
N SER A 138 3.58 -2.99 -9.89
CA SER A 138 4.68 -2.27 -10.51
C SER A 138 4.66 -2.40 -12.04
N LEU A 139 4.55 -3.63 -12.55
CA LEU A 139 4.52 -3.88 -13.99
C LEU A 139 3.26 -3.32 -14.65
N ALA A 140 2.12 -3.34 -13.97
CA ALA A 140 0.89 -2.71 -14.45
C ALA A 140 1.05 -1.18 -14.58
N LEU A 141 1.56 -0.51 -13.55
CA LEU A 141 1.82 0.94 -13.57
C LEU A 141 2.84 1.35 -14.65
N LEU A 142 3.76 0.45 -15.00
CA LEU A 142 4.74 0.63 -16.07
C LEU A 142 4.27 0.12 -17.45
N ASN A 143 3.04 -0.39 -17.56
CA ASN A 143 2.50 -1.01 -18.78
C ASN A 143 3.40 -2.11 -19.37
N CYS A 144 3.93 -2.98 -18.51
CA CYS A 144 4.91 -4.03 -18.80
C CYS A 144 4.50 -5.41 -18.25
N LEU A 145 3.20 -5.67 -18.05
CA LEU A 145 2.71 -6.97 -17.55
C LEU A 145 3.05 -8.14 -18.49
N ASP A 146 3.27 -7.87 -19.77
CA ASP A 146 3.68 -8.85 -20.77
C ASP A 146 5.08 -9.43 -20.55
N LYS A 147 5.89 -8.84 -19.66
CA LYS A 147 7.23 -9.35 -19.30
C LYS A 147 7.22 -10.55 -18.36
N ILE A 148 6.07 -10.90 -17.78
CA ILE A 148 5.92 -12.02 -16.84
C ILE A 148 4.89 -13.05 -17.32
N ASP A 149 4.96 -14.25 -16.79
CA ASP A 149 3.90 -15.25 -16.94
C ASP A 149 2.76 -14.95 -15.96
N VAL A 150 1.80 -14.12 -16.40
CA VAL A 150 0.65 -13.70 -15.59
C VAL A 150 -0.20 -14.91 -15.14
N ASP A 151 -0.37 -15.91 -16.01
CA ASP A 151 -1.17 -17.10 -15.70
C ASP A 151 -0.56 -17.92 -14.56
N LYS A 152 0.77 -18.08 -14.55
CA LYS A 152 1.47 -18.72 -13.43
C LYS A 152 1.37 -17.89 -12.16
N ALA A 153 1.54 -16.56 -12.25
CA ALA A 153 1.40 -15.69 -11.08
C ALA A 153 0.02 -15.81 -10.43
N VAL A 154 -1.04 -15.78 -11.26
CA VAL A 154 -2.42 -15.99 -10.81
C VAL A 154 -2.58 -17.38 -10.19
N LYS A 155 -2.09 -18.45 -10.83
CA LYS A 155 -2.16 -19.82 -10.27
C LYS A 155 -1.49 -19.92 -8.90
N TYR A 156 -0.31 -19.31 -8.73
CA TYR A 156 0.37 -19.28 -7.43
C TYR A 156 -0.48 -18.57 -6.38
N ILE A 157 -0.99 -17.37 -6.68
CA ILE A 157 -1.88 -16.62 -5.77
C ILE A 157 -3.11 -17.44 -5.37
N VAL A 158 -3.76 -18.11 -6.32
CA VAL A 158 -4.93 -18.96 -6.03
C VAL A 158 -4.55 -20.15 -5.14
N SER A 159 -3.33 -20.68 -5.25
CA SER A 159 -2.86 -21.76 -4.36
C SER A 159 -2.67 -21.33 -2.90
N CYS A 160 -2.57 -20.03 -2.63
CA CYS A 160 -2.51 -19.47 -1.27
C CYS A 160 -3.88 -19.30 -0.61
N LYS A 161 -4.98 -19.60 -1.32
CA LYS A 161 -6.35 -19.50 -0.80
C LYS A 161 -6.66 -20.62 0.20
N ASN A 162 -7.25 -20.26 1.33
CA ASN A 162 -7.66 -21.17 2.39
C ASN A 162 -9.16 -21.52 2.34
N LEU A 163 -9.55 -22.53 3.12
CA LEU A 163 -10.95 -22.99 3.22
C LEU A 163 -11.91 -21.93 3.77
N ASP A 164 -11.40 -20.96 4.53
CA ASP A 164 -12.15 -19.83 5.07
C ASP A 164 -12.35 -18.69 4.06
N GLY A 165 -11.90 -18.88 2.82
CA GLY A 165 -11.95 -17.90 1.74
C GLY A 165 -10.78 -16.92 1.72
N GLY A 166 -10.03 -16.81 2.82
CA GLY A 166 -8.87 -15.93 2.97
C GLY A 166 -7.62 -16.45 2.26
N PHE A 167 -6.52 -15.71 2.41
CA PHE A 167 -5.23 -16.01 1.79
C PHE A 167 -4.08 -15.89 2.79
N GLY A 168 -3.13 -16.82 2.71
CA GLY A 168 -1.89 -16.81 3.47
C GLY A 168 -0.72 -16.13 2.74
N CYS A 169 0.41 -15.99 3.44
CA CYS A 169 1.67 -15.51 2.86
C CYS A 169 2.25 -16.45 1.79
N THR A 170 1.97 -17.75 1.93
CA THR A 170 2.36 -18.85 1.03
C THR A 170 1.28 -19.94 1.11
N PRO A 171 1.29 -20.95 0.21
CA PRO A 171 0.32 -22.05 0.27
C PRO A 171 0.29 -22.74 1.63
N GLY A 172 -0.90 -22.79 2.26
CA GLY A 172 -1.10 -23.34 3.60
C GLY A 172 -0.82 -22.38 4.76
N GLY A 173 -0.39 -21.14 4.50
CA GLY A 173 -0.23 -20.10 5.52
C GLY A 173 -1.57 -19.61 6.07
N GLU A 174 -1.59 -19.15 7.33
CA GLU A 174 -2.79 -18.61 7.98
C GLU A 174 -3.37 -17.41 7.20
N SER A 175 -4.70 -17.38 7.05
CA SER A 175 -5.39 -16.24 6.45
C SER A 175 -5.12 -14.95 7.23
N HIS A 176 -4.62 -13.93 6.54
CA HIS A 176 -4.28 -12.62 7.12
C HIS A 176 -4.78 -11.49 6.24
N ALA A 177 -5.42 -10.47 6.80
CA ALA A 177 -6.03 -9.39 6.02
C ALA A 177 -5.04 -8.66 5.09
N GLY A 178 -3.80 -8.44 5.52
CA GLY A 178 -2.75 -7.87 4.67
C GLY A 178 -2.37 -8.77 3.48
N GLN A 179 -2.39 -10.10 3.66
CA GLN A 179 -2.10 -11.05 2.58
C GLN A 179 -3.29 -11.22 1.64
N ILE A 180 -4.50 -11.16 2.20
CA ILE A 180 -5.75 -11.07 1.43
C ILE A 180 -5.73 -9.84 0.52
N PHE A 181 -5.37 -8.67 1.05
CA PHE A 181 -5.21 -7.47 0.21
C PHE A 181 -4.26 -7.72 -0.95
N CYS A 182 -3.06 -8.28 -0.69
CA CYS A 182 -2.09 -8.52 -1.73
C CYS A 182 -2.64 -9.49 -2.80
N CYS A 183 -3.24 -10.60 -2.39
CA CYS A 183 -3.81 -11.58 -3.31
C CYS A 183 -4.98 -11.02 -4.11
N VAL A 184 -5.95 -10.39 -3.45
CA VAL A 184 -7.15 -9.83 -4.10
C VAL A 184 -6.76 -8.65 -5.00
N GLY A 185 -5.83 -7.79 -4.57
CA GLY A 185 -5.30 -6.68 -5.37
C GLY A 185 -4.61 -7.17 -6.64
N ALA A 186 -3.75 -8.19 -6.53
CA ALA A 186 -3.12 -8.81 -7.70
C ALA A 186 -4.15 -9.42 -8.66
N LEU A 187 -5.17 -10.11 -8.12
CA LEU A 187 -6.27 -10.67 -8.92
C LEU A 187 -7.14 -9.57 -9.54
N ALA A 188 -7.32 -8.42 -8.88
CA ALA A 188 -8.04 -7.28 -9.45
C ALA A 188 -7.28 -6.68 -10.64
N ILE A 189 -5.99 -6.42 -10.48
CA ILE A 189 -5.12 -5.84 -11.53
C ILE A 189 -5.05 -6.76 -12.75
N THR A 190 -5.00 -8.08 -12.54
CA THR A 190 -4.95 -9.09 -13.62
C THR A 190 -6.31 -9.51 -14.17
N GLY A 191 -7.42 -8.89 -13.74
CA GLY A 191 -8.77 -9.25 -14.20
C GLY A 191 -9.25 -10.65 -13.75
N SER A 192 -8.62 -11.22 -12.72
CA SER A 192 -8.77 -12.60 -12.26
C SER A 192 -9.58 -12.75 -10.97
N LEU A 193 -10.40 -11.76 -10.61
CA LEU A 193 -11.26 -11.79 -9.41
C LEU A 193 -12.31 -12.92 -9.41
N HIS A 194 -12.58 -13.56 -10.54
CA HIS A 194 -13.49 -14.70 -10.63
C HIS A 194 -13.02 -15.94 -9.84
N HIS A 195 -11.75 -15.99 -9.40
CA HIS A 195 -11.24 -17.01 -8.48
C HIS A 195 -11.62 -16.79 -7.01
N VAL A 196 -12.10 -15.59 -6.66
CA VAL A 196 -12.47 -15.24 -5.30
C VAL A 196 -13.94 -15.57 -5.06
N ASP A 197 -14.21 -16.32 -3.98
CA ASP A 197 -15.56 -16.45 -3.48
C ASP A 197 -15.87 -15.18 -2.67
N LYS A 198 -16.62 -14.27 -3.28
CA LYS A 198 -16.85 -12.92 -2.75
C LYS A 198 -17.60 -12.94 -1.43
N ASP A 199 -18.55 -13.86 -1.25
CA ASP A 199 -19.38 -13.91 -0.04
C ASP A 199 -18.65 -14.59 1.10
N LEU A 200 -17.94 -15.70 0.82
CA LEU A 200 -17.14 -16.37 1.84
C LEU A 200 -16.01 -15.47 2.36
N LEU A 201 -15.27 -14.85 1.44
CA LEU A 201 -14.21 -13.91 1.81
C LEU A 201 -14.79 -12.65 2.47
N GLY A 202 -15.90 -12.12 1.95
CA GLY A 202 -16.59 -10.97 2.52
C GLY A 202 -17.00 -11.21 3.97
N TRP A 203 -17.49 -12.41 4.28
CA TRP A 203 -17.86 -12.80 5.64
C TRP A 203 -16.63 -12.83 6.56
N TRP A 204 -15.54 -13.46 6.10
CA TRP A 204 -14.29 -13.51 6.86
C TRP A 204 -13.74 -12.10 7.18
N LEU A 205 -13.80 -11.19 6.21
CA LEU A 205 -13.32 -9.83 6.32
C LEU A 205 -14.21 -8.93 7.18
N CYS A 206 -15.54 -9.01 7.06
CA CYS A 206 -16.44 -8.18 7.89
C CYS A 206 -16.38 -8.56 9.37
N GLU A 207 -16.15 -9.85 9.68
CA GLU A 207 -15.89 -10.36 11.04
C GLU A 207 -14.53 -9.91 11.62
N ARG A 208 -13.77 -9.06 10.91
CA ARG A 208 -12.62 -8.34 11.48
C ARG A 208 -13.03 -7.08 12.22
N GLN A 209 -14.25 -6.56 12.01
CA GLN A 209 -14.67 -5.33 12.68
C GLN A 209 -15.06 -5.63 14.12
N VAL A 210 -14.26 -5.13 15.07
CA VAL A 210 -14.50 -5.36 16.49
C VAL A 210 -15.43 -4.31 17.09
N LYS A 211 -15.83 -4.50 18.35
CA LYS A 211 -16.79 -3.62 19.05
C LYS A 211 -16.37 -2.14 19.09
N SER A 212 -15.08 -1.84 19.12
CA SER A 212 -14.56 -0.46 19.09
C SER A 212 -14.72 0.23 17.73
N GLY A 213 -15.03 -0.51 16.66
CA GLY A 213 -15.19 0.00 15.30
C GLY A 213 -14.00 -0.23 14.39
N GLY A 214 -12.82 -0.42 14.96
CA GLY A 214 -11.60 -0.77 14.22
C GLY A 214 -11.63 -2.20 13.66
N LEU A 215 -10.70 -2.48 12.77
CA LEU A 215 -10.54 -3.76 12.10
C LEU A 215 -9.26 -4.44 12.56
N ASN A 216 -9.25 -5.77 12.63
CA ASN A 216 -8.04 -6.55 12.94
C ASN A 216 -7.57 -7.38 11.73
N GLY A 217 -6.31 -7.82 11.77
CA GLY A 217 -5.74 -8.61 10.67
C GLY A 217 -6.09 -10.09 10.71
N ARG A 218 -6.47 -10.59 11.88
CA ARG A 218 -6.74 -12.00 12.17
C ARG A 218 -7.81 -12.13 13.26
N PRO A 219 -8.55 -13.26 13.28
CA PRO A 219 -9.44 -13.58 14.39
C PRO A 219 -8.75 -13.46 15.75
N GLU A 220 -9.49 -13.02 16.76
CA GLU A 220 -9.01 -12.91 18.15
C GLU A 220 -7.79 -11.98 18.36
N LYS A 221 -7.55 -11.03 17.43
CA LYS A 221 -6.54 -9.98 17.59
C LYS A 221 -7.14 -8.62 17.87
N LEU A 222 -6.32 -7.71 18.40
CA LEU A 222 -6.69 -6.32 18.63
C LEU A 222 -6.89 -5.58 17.28
N PRO A 223 -7.74 -4.54 17.25
CA PRO A 223 -7.86 -3.68 16.10
C PRO A 223 -6.60 -2.84 15.91
N ASP A 224 -6.39 -2.43 14.66
CA ASP A 224 -5.28 -1.60 14.22
C ASP A 224 -5.74 -0.77 13.00
N VAL A 225 -5.42 0.52 13.01
CA VAL A 225 -5.81 1.50 11.98
C VAL A 225 -5.40 1.05 10.58
N CYS A 226 -4.27 0.36 10.39
CA CYS A 226 -3.81 -0.03 9.06
C CYS A 226 -4.78 -1.01 8.37
N TYR A 227 -5.55 -1.80 9.13
CA TYR A 227 -6.60 -2.66 8.58
C TYR A 227 -7.81 -1.89 8.05
N SER A 228 -7.94 -0.59 8.37
CA SER A 228 -8.87 0.32 7.68
C SER A 228 -8.55 0.45 6.19
N TRP A 229 -7.32 0.12 5.78
CA TRP A 229 -6.96 -0.08 4.39
C TRP A 229 -7.06 -1.56 4.02
N TRP A 230 -6.27 -2.44 4.64
CA TRP A 230 -6.12 -3.84 4.18
C TRP A 230 -7.44 -4.62 4.08
N VAL A 231 -8.33 -4.46 5.06
CA VAL A 231 -9.64 -5.12 5.04
C VAL A 231 -10.60 -4.40 4.11
N LEU A 232 -10.65 -3.06 4.20
CA LEU A 232 -11.63 -2.27 3.46
C LEU A 232 -11.42 -2.31 1.95
N THR A 233 -10.17 -2.18 1.46
CA THR A 233 -9.88 -2.30 0.03
C THR A 233 -10.23 -3.68 -0.51
N SER A 234 -9.93 -4.73 0.25
CA SER A 234 -10.31 -6.10 -0.08
C SER A 234 -11.83 -6.23 -0.22
N LEU A 235 -12.60 -5.68 0.73
CA LEU A 235 -14.06 -5.63 0.66
C LEU A 235 -14.57 -4.80 -0.52
N ILE A 236 -13.94 -3.66 -0.83
CA ILE A 236 -14.32 -2.82 -1.98
C ILE A 236 -14.11 -3.57 -3.29
N MET A 237 -12.95 -4.20 -3.50
CA MET A 237 -12.62 -4.95 -4.72
C MET A 237 -13.58 -6.13 -4.97
N ILE A 238 -14.16 -6.70 -3.92
CA ILE A 238 -15.16 -7.79 -4.02
C ILE A 238 -16.61 -7.30 -3.87
N ASP A 239 -16.86 -5.99 -3.84
CA ASP A 239 -18.19 -5.37 -3.72
C ASP A 239 -18.95 -5.75 -2.43
N ARG A 240 -18.25 -5.72 -1.29
CA ARG A 240 -18.75 -6.08 0.05
C ARG A 240 -18.46 -5.05 1.13
N ALA A 241 -18.00 -3.86 0.76
CA ALA A 241 -17.70 -2.78 1.70
C ALA A 241 -18.92 -2.37 2.57
N HIS A 242 -20.14 -2.56 2.07
CA HIS A 242 -21.37 -2.28 2.81
C HIS A 242 -21.64 -3.23 3.99
N TRP A 243 -20.80 -4.26 4.20
CA TRP A 243 -20.93 -5.21 5.31
C TRP A 243 -20.29 -4.73 6.61
N ILE A 244 -19.54 -3.63 6.58
CA ILE A 244 -18.95 -3.01 7.78
C ILE A 244 -19.72 -1.75 8.21
N ASP A 245 -19.65 -1.45 9.50
CA ASP A 245 -20.15 -0.20 10.07
C ASP A 245 -19.16 0.94 9.76
N LYS A 246 -19.44 1.65 8.66
CA LYS A 246 -18.67 2.80 8.17
C LYS A 246 -18.46 3.88 9.23
N GLN A 247 -19.50 4.20 10.02
CA GLN A 247 -19.42 5.30 11.00
C GLN A 247 -18.53 4.94 12.18
N LYS A 248 -18.58 3.68 12.65
CA LYS A 248 -17.67 3.21 13.68
C LYS A 248 -16.22 3.18 13.22
N LEU A 249 -15.96 2.79 11.97
CA LEU A 249 -14.60 2.78 11.44
C LEU A 249 -14.03 4.21 11.30
N ILE A 250 -14.82 5.14 10.74
CA ILE A 250 -14.45 6.58 10.69
C ILE A 250 -14.09 7.07 12.09
N ARG A 251 -14.93 6.78 13.09
CA ARG A 251 -14.67 7.17 14.47
C ARG A 251 -13.39 6.58 15.03
N PHE A 252 -13.14 5.28 14.81
CA PHE A 252 -11.92 4.62 15.28
C PHE A 252 -10.65 5.26 14.72
N ILE A 253 -10.63 5.57 13.41
CA ILE A 253 -9.49 6.25 12.78
C ILE A 253 -9.29 7.65 13.38
N LEU A 254 -10.38 8.41 13.52
CA LEU A 254 -10.32 9.79 14.05
C LEU A 254 -10.00 9.85 15.56
N ASP A 255 -10.30 8.80 16.32
CA ASP A 255 -9.93 8.68 17.72
C ASP A 255 -8.45 8.27 17.89
N SER A 256 -7.80 7.79 16.81
CA SER A 256 -6.38 7.38 16.79
C SER A 256 -5.43 8.47 16.24
N GLN A 257 -5.92 9.70 16.05
CA GLN A 257 -5.11 10.81 15.54
C GLN A 257 -4.52 11.65 16.68
N ASP A 258 -3.28 12.11 16.54
CA ASP A 258 -2.73 13.16 17.41
C ASP A 258 -3.22 14.53 16.93
N LYS A 259 -4.09 15.15 17.73
CA LYS A 259 -4.70 16.47 17.42
C LYS A 259 -3.79 17.64 17.75
N GLU A 260 -2.74 17.43 18.54
CA GLU A 260 -1.79 18.46 18.96
C GLU A 260 -0.65 18.57 17.96
N ASN A 261 -0.01 17.45 17.63
CA ASN A 261 1.19 17.41 16.79
C ASN A 261 0.95 16.86 15.38
N GLY A 262 -0.17 16.16 15.16
CA GLY A 262 -0.45 15.48 13.90
C GLY A 262 0.13 14.08 13.86
N GLY A 263 -0.36 13.32 12.88
CA GLY A 263 -0.09 11.89 12.72
C GLY A 263 -1.25 11.02 13.23
N ILE A 264 -1.29 9.77 12.79
CA ILE A 264 -2.25 8.75 13.23
C ILE A 264 -1.45 7.52 13.69
N SER A 265 -1.89 6.88 14.76
CA SER A 265 -1.27 5.70 15.36
C SER A 265 -2.06 4.41 15.05
N ASP A 266 -1.51 3.25 15.42
CA ASP A 266 -2.18 1.94 15.38
C ASP A 266 -3.55 1.97 16.09
N ARG A 267 -3.60 2.57 17.29
CA ARG A 267 -4.80 2.69 18.14
C ARG A 267 -4.84 4.03 18.86
N PRO A 268 -5.99 4.41 19.45
CA PRO A 268 -6.04 5.57 20.34
C PRO A 268 -4.99 5.46 21.44
N GLU A 269 -4.30 6.58 21.70
CA GLU A 269 -3.24 6.74 22.72
C GLU A 269 -1.88 6.08 22.40
N ASP A 270 -1.76 5.31 21.30
CA ASP A 270 -0.46 4.81 20.82
C ASP A 270 0.36 5.93 20.15
N ALA A 271 1.66 5.69 19.96
CA ALA A 271 2.55 6.62 19.25
C ALA A 271 2.20 6.68 17.75
N VAL A 272 2.25 7.89 17.19
CA VAL A 272 1.96 8.11 15.76
C VAL A 272 3.15 7.74 14.88
N ASP A 273 2.86 7.27 13.67
CA ASP A 273 3.86 7.05 12.63
C ASP A 273 3.30 7.39 11.25
N VAL A 274 4.19 7.57 10.27
CA VAL A 274 3.79 7.94 8.90
C VAL A 274 3.03 6.80 8.18
N TYR A 275 3.25 5.54 8.58
CA TYR A 275 2.57 4.37 8.01
C TYR A 275 1.08 4.37 8.37
N HIS A 276 0.74 4.45 9.65
CA HIS A 276 -0.63 4.53 10.14
C HIS A 276 -1.29 5.87 9.76
N THR A 277 -0.52 6.95 9.66
CA THR A 277 -1.01 8.21 9.09
C THR A 277 -1.53 8.02 7.67
N TYR A 278 -0.74 7.36 6.81
CA TYR A 278 -1.18 7.06 5.45
C TYR A 278 -2.38 6.15 5.42
N PHE A 279 -2.33 4.98 6.07
CA PHE A 279 -3.44 4.02 6.00
C PHE A 279 -4.71 4.49 6.70
N GLY A 280 -4.60 5.36 7.70
CA GLY A 280 -5.72 6.05 8.31
C GLY A 280 -6.38 7.05 7.36
N VAL A 281 -5.60 7.95 6.74
CA VAL A 281 -6.12 8.93 5.77
C VAL A 281 -6.67 8.26 4.52
N ALA A 282 -5.98 7.24 4.00
CA ALA A 282 -6.43 6.44 2.87
C ALA A 282 -7.70 5.64 3.22
N GLY A 283 -7.79 5.07 4.42
CA GLY A 283 -9.02 4.44 4.93
C GLY A 283 -10.19 5.42 5.00
N LEU A 284 -9.98 6.64 5.48
CA LEU A 284 -11.00 7.69 5.46
C LEU A 284 -11.42 8.08 4.04
N SER A 285 -10.49 8.12 3.08
CA SER A 285 -10.78 8.37 1.67
C SER A 285 -11.68 7.27 1.08
N LEU A 286 -11.39 5.99 1.35
CA LEU A 286 -12.24 4.86 0.94
C LEU A 286 -13.63 4.90 1.58
N LEU A 287 -13.75 5.48 2.77
CA LEU A 287 -15.02 5.76 3.45
C LEU A 287 -15.63 7.09 2.98
N GLU A 288 -15.18 7.68 1.88
CA GLU A 288 -15.73 8.93 1.31
C GLU A 288 -15.82 10.06 2.35
N TYR A 289 -14.85 10.13 3.27
CA TYR A 289 -14.82 11.19 4.27
C TYR A 289 -14.66 12.55 3.55
N PRO A 290 -15.46 13.58 3.90
CA PRO A 290 -15.47 14.84 3.15
C PRO A 290 -14.08 15.50 3.07
N GLY A 291 -13.77 16.07 1.90
CA GLY A 291 -12.55 16.85 1.68
C GLY A 291 -11.31 16.03 1.33
N LEU A 292 -11.42 14.70 1.20
CA LEU A 292 -10.33 13.84 0.75
C LEU A 292 -10.48 13.49 -0.72
N LYS A 293 -9.38 13.44 -1.47
CA LYS A 293 -9.38 12.85 -2.82
C LYS A 293 -9.66 11.36 -2.74
N ALA A 294 -10.31 10.81 -3.76
CA ALA A 294 -10.54 9.37 -3.88
C ALA A 294 -9.23 8.64 -4.18
N ILE A 295 -9.05 7.47 -3.58
CA ILE A 295 -7.91 6.58 -3.78
C ILE A 295 -8.37 5.25 -4.42
N ASP A 296 -7.58 4.74 -5.34
CA ASP A 296 -7.83 3.46 -5.99
C ASP A 296 -7.49 2.29 -5.04
N PRO A 297 -8.42 1.36 -4.80
CA PRO A 297 -8.25 0.29 -3.82
C PRO A 297 -7.26 -0.79 -4.26
N ALA A 298 -6.94 -0.90 -5.56
CA ALA A 298 -6.02 -1.91 -6.09
C ALA A 298 -4.60 -1.37 -6.28
N TYR A 299 -4.46 -0.11 -6.67
CA TYR A 299 -3.15 0.51 -6.95
C TYR A 299 -2.56 1.31 -5.78
N ALA A 300 -3.36 1.56 -4.73
CA ALA A 300 -2.96 2.39 -3.59
C ALA A 300 -2.47 3.80 -4.01
N LEU A 301 -3.06 4.36 -5.06
CA LEU A 301 -2.76 5.68 -5.60
C LEU A 301 -4.06 6.48 -5.79
N PRO A 302 -4.02 7.82 -5.69
CA PRO A 302 -5.16 8.67 -6.01
C PRO A 302 -5.75 8.32 -7.39
N VAL A 303 -7.09 8.32 -7.49
CA VAL A 303 -7.79 7.87 -8.71
C VAL A 303 -7.41 8.71 -9.92
N ASP A 304 -7.15 10.02 -9.75
CA ASP A 304 -6.69 10.90 -10.83
C ASP A 304 -5.28 10.54 -11.33
N VAL A 305 -4.40 10.05 -10.46
CA VAL A 305 -3.07 9.57 -10.82
C VAL A 305 -3.17 8.26 -11.62
N VAL A 306 -3.99 7.31 -11.17
CA VAL A 306 -4.24 6.05 -11.87
C VAL A 306 -4.86 6.30 -13.26
N ASN A 307 -5.86 7.17 -13.35
CA ASN A 307 -6.47 7.54 -14.63
C ASN A 307 -5.47 8.19 -15.59
N ARG A 308 -4.54 9.02 -15.10
CA ARG A 308 -3.50 9.62 -15.94
C ARG A 308 -2.61 8.55 -16.59
N ILE A 309 -2.34 7.45 -15.88
CA ILE A 309 -1.52 6.35 -16.39
C ILE A 309 -2.27 5.53 -17.44
N PHE A 310 -3.52 5.15 -17.18
CA PHE A 310 -4.23 4.14 -18.00
C PHE A 310 -5.25 4.72 -19.01
N VAL A 311 -5.72 5.95 -18.83
CA VAL A 311 -6.77 6.55 -19.68
C VAL A 311 -6.23 7.67 -20.57
N CYS A 312 -5.21 8.38 -20.10
CA CYS A 312 -4.68 9.57 -20.79
C CYS A 312 -3.39 9.33 -21.59
N ARG A 313 -2.90 8.09 -21.66
CA ARG A 313 -1.69 7.71 -22.43
C ARG A 313 -2.02 6.74 -23.56
#